data_AF-A0A2H0PM69-F1
#
_entry.id   AF-A0A2H0PM69-F1
#
_cell.length_a   1.000
_cell.length_b   1.000
_cell.length_c   1.000
_cell.angle_alpha   90.00
_cell.angle_beta   90.00
_cell.angle_gamma   90.00
#
_symmetry.space_group_name_H-M   'P 1'
#
loop_
_entity.id
_entity.type
_entity.pdbx_description
1 polymer ?
#
loop_
_entity_poly.entity_id
_entity_poly.type
_entity_poly.pdbx_seq_one_letter_code
_entity_poly.pdbx_strand_id
1 'polypeptide(L)'
;MRQHRGRMKVESKDKLERYLNEVPGLKAVDDVQQKTLTLVRLKKLSAPQMKPLIAEFLETIQQLKYSGFIQLETLAKSLNSWKEEILRMWKFTRTNAVTEGFHTVMEMISRRAFGFRNFNNYRRRVIALCGWDGIWSLRQQSNQSGLPPLMV
;
A
#
# COMPACT_ATOMS: atom_id res chain seq x y z
N MET A 1 6.02 13.53 13.72
CA MET A 1 4.67 14.04 14.11
C MET A 1 3.57 13.28 13.38
N ARG A 2 2.39 13.06 13.99
CA ARG A 2 1.31 12.24 13.39
C ARG A 2 0.45 12.99 12.37
N GLN A 3 0.30 14.32 12.47
CA GLN A 3 -0.54 15.11 11.56
C GLN A 3 0.20 15.47 10.27
N HIS A 4 -0.48 15.37 9.13
CA HIS A 4 0.08 15.77 7.84
C HIS A 4 0.28 17.28 7.77
N ARG A 5 1.48 17.76 7.39
CA ARG A 5 1.78 19.20 7.25
C ARG A 5 0.76 19.93 6.36
N GLY A 6 0.27 19.30 5.30
CA GLY A 6 -0.76 19.88 4.43
C GLY A 6 -2.15 20.03 5.06
N ARG A 7 -2.42 19.38 6.20
CA ARG A 7 -3.68 19.47 6.97
C ARG A 7 -3.50 20.17 8.33
N MET A 8 -2.33 20.76 8.58
CA MET A 8 -2.09 21.53 9.81
C MET A 8 -2.71 22.92 9.69
N LYS A 9 -3.32 23.38 10.79
CA LYS A 9 -3.73 24.78 10.94
C LYS A 9 -2.49 25.68 10.90
N VAL A 10 -2.65 26.92 10.44
CA VAL A 10 -1.56 27.90 10.30
C VAL A 10 -0.82 28.09 11.62
N GLU A 11 -1.55 28.34 12.72
CA GLU A 11 -0.96 28.49 14.06
C GLU A 11 -0.13 27.30 14.53
N SER A 12 -0.54 26.08 14.16
CA SER A 12 0.21 24.85 14.50
C SER A 12 1.48 24.72 13.67
N LYS A 13 1.48 25.23 12.43
CA LYS A 13 2.69 25.28 11.59
C LYS A 13 3.70 26.25 12.16
N ASP A 14 3.26 27.44 12.57
CA ASP A 14 4.16 28.45 13.13
C ASP A 14 4.82 27.97 14.43
N LYS A 15 4.04 27.33 15.31
CA LYS A 15 4.57 26.70 16.54
C LYS A 15 5.59 25.60 16.23
N LEU A 16 5.30 24.78 15.22
CA LEU A 16 6.20 23.72 14.77
C LEU A 16 7.51 24.32 14.23
N GLU A 17 7.44 25.31 13.37
CA GLU A 17 8.62 25.93 12.78
C GLU A 17 9.50 26.61 13.83
N ARG A 18 8.89 27.30 14.80
CA ARG A 18 9.63 27.85 15.95
C ARG A 18 10.39 26.75 16.71
N TYR A 19 9.70 25.66 17.04
CA TYR A 19 10.30 24.53 17.74
C TYR A 19 11.44 23.85 16.95
N LEU A 20 11.28 23.68 15.64
CA LEU A 20 12.32 23.10 14.80
C LEU A 20 13.52 24.04 14.61
N ASN A 21 13.31 25.36 14.64
CA ASN A 21 14.39 26.33 14.58
C ASN A 21 15.20 26.38 15.88
N GLU A 22 14.58 26.08 17.02
CA GLU A 22 15.28 25.96 18.32
C GLU A 22 16.20 24.73 18.37
N VAL A 23 15.87 23.66 17.63
CA VAL A 23 16.65 22.41 17.61
C VAL A 23 16.99 22.00 16.16
N PRO A 24 18.09 22.53 15.59
CA PRO A 24 18.45 22.30 14.18
C PRO A 24 18.63 20.83 13.81
N GLY A 25 19.17 20.01 14.72
CA GLY A 25 19.32 18.57 14.48
C GLY A 25 17.98 17.85 14.29
N LEU A 26 16.95 18.28 15.03
CA LEU A 26 15.61 17.71 14.89
C LEU A 26 14.94 18.17 13.59
N LYS A 27 15.20 19.39 13.15
CA LYS A 27 14.72 19.91 11.87
C LYS A 27 15.18 19.05 10.70
N ALA A 28 16.47 18.71 10.67
CA ALA A 28 17.03 17.84 9.63
C ALA A 28 16.32 16.46 9.59
N VAL A 29 16.06 15.87 10.77
CA VAL A 29 15.34 14.58 10.85
C VAL A 29 13.89 14.72 10.38
N ASP A 30 13.17 15.76 10.79
CA ASP A 30 11.80 15.98 10.35
C ASP A 30 11.74 16.22 8.84
N ASP A 31 12.67 16.97 8.25
CA ASP A 31 12.71 17.24 6.82
C ASP A 31 12.89 15.95 6.00
N VAL A 32 13.83 15.08 6.41
CA VAL A 32 14.00 13.76 5.78
C VAL A 32 12.75 12.88 5.96
N GLN A 33 12.14 12.92 7.15
CA GLN A 33 10.90 12.20 7.42
C GLN A 33 9.76 12.69 6.52
N GLN A 34 9.58 14.01 6.35
CA GLN A 34 8.54 14.57 5.50
C GLN A 34 8.79 14.24 4.03
N LYS A 35 10.04 14.33 3.56
CA LYS A 35 10.44 13.93 2.20
C LYS A 35 10.06 12.48 1.93
N THR A 36 10.46 11.58 2.84
CA THR A 36 10.15 10.15 2.76
C THR A 36 8.64 9.89 2.72
N LEU A 37 7.87 10.52 3.61
CA LEU A 37 6.41 10.39 3.64
C LEU A 37 5.76 10.91 2.36
N THR A 38 6.28 11.99 1.78
CA THR A 38 5.77 12.56 0.54
C THR A 38 5.96 11.58 -0.61
N LEU A 39 7.17 11.01 -0.76
CA LEU A 39 7.48 10.02 -1.79
C LEU A 39 6.61 8.77 -1.68
N VAL A 40 6.47 8.19 -0.48
CA VAL A 40 5.67 6.96 -0.28
C VAL A 40 4.18 7.18 -0.56
N ARG A 41 3.68 8.42 -0.47
CA ARG A 41 2.27 8.75 -0.70
C ARG A 41 1.90 9.03 -2.15
N LEU A 42 2.88 9.10 -3.06
CA LEU A 42 2.64 9.32 -4.47
C LEU A 42 1.80 8.18 -5.06
N LYS A 43 0.88 8.54 -5.97
CA LYS A 43 -0.04 7.61 -6.64
C LYS A 43 -0.36 8.14 -8.03
N LYS A 44 -0.83 7.27 -8.92
CA LYS A 44 -1.28 7.62 -10.28
C LYS A 44 -0.20 8.27 -11.15
N LEU A 45 1.03 7.79 -11.04
CA LEU A 45 2.15 8.31 -11.83
C LEU A 45 2.31 7.55 -13.15
N SER A 46 2.65 8.30 -14.21
CA SER A 46 3.10 7.74 -15.48
C SER A 46 4.57 7.29 -15.39
N ALA A 47 4.99 6.37 -16.26
CA ALA A 47 6.38 5.91 -16.33
C ALA A 47 7.45 7.04 -16.44
N PRO A 48 7.28 8.07 -17.31
CA PRO A 48 8.27 9.15 -17.39
C PRO A 48 8.35 9.99 -16.12
N GLN A 49 7.22 10.26 -15.46
CA GLN A 49 7.20 10.99 -14.18
C GLN A 49 7.86 10.18 -13.05
N MET A 50 7.75 8.85 -13.11
CA MET A 50 8.25 7.95 -12.08
C MET A 50 9.78 7.87 -12.03
N LYS A 51 10.43 7.91 -13.19
CA LYS A 51 11.88 7.71 -13.32
C LYS A 51 12.73 8.62 -12.42
N PRO A 52 12.54 9.96 -12.41
CA PRO A 52 13.30 10.84 -11.50
C PRO A 52 12.97 10.57 -10.03
N LEU A 53 11.71 10.27 -9.71
CA LEU A 53 11.26 10.02 -8.35
C LEU A 53 11.81 8.72 -7.76
N ILE A 54 12.03 7.69 -8.60
CA ILE A 54 12.69 6.45 -8.17
C ILE A 54 14.11 6.76 -7.70
N ALA A 55 14.86 7.55 -8.47
CA ALA A 55 16.23 7.93 -8.11
C ALA A 55 16.24 8.68 -6.77
N GLU A 56 15.36 9.67 -6.62
CA GLU A 56 15.21 10.44 -5.37
C GLU A 56 14.82 9.54 -4.18
N PHE A 57 13.94 8.57 -4.39
CA PHE A 57 13.53 7.62 -3.35
C PHE A 57 14.69 6.71 -2.91
N LEU A 58 15.47 6.19 -3.86
CA LEU A 58 16.64 5.36 -3.56
C LEU A 58 17.74 6.16 -2.85
N GLU A 59 17.97 7.40 -3.25
CA GLU A 59 18.90 8.31 -2.58
C GLU A 59 18.44 8.58 -1.13
N THR A 60 17.15 8.84 -0.92
CA THR A 60 16.58 9.06 0.42
C THR A 60 16.76 7.83 1.31
N ILE A 61 16.59 6.62 0.76
CA ILE A 61 16.87 5.36 1.49
C ILE A 61 18.36 5.28 1.88
N GLN A 62 19.28 5.64 0.99
CA GLN A 62 20.71 5.65 1.33
C GLN A 62 21.05 6.67 2.42
N GLN A 63 20.48 7.89 2.34
CA GLN A 63 20.65 8.91 3.37
C GLN A 63 20.18 8.42 4.74
N LEU A 64 19.01 7.78 4.81
CA LEU A 64 18.48 7.20 6.03
C LEU A 64 19.40 6.09 6.59
N LYS A 65 19.94 5.24 5.69
CA LYS A 65 20.83 4.13 6.03
C LYS A 65 22.18 4.58 6.61
N TYR A 66 22.68 5.74 6.20
CA TYR A 66 23.97 6.28 6.67
C TYR A 66 23.82 7.49 7.60
N SER A 67 22.64 7.67 8.18
CA SER A 67 22.34 8.79 9.07
C SER A 67 22.98 8.68 10.46
N GLY A 68 23.45 7.49 10.85
CA GLY A 68 24.00 7.21 12.18
C GLY A 68 22.95 7.05 13.28
N PHE A 69 21.65 7.18 12.95
CA PHE A 69 20.54 6.95 13.87
C PHE A 69 19.94 5.56 13.64
N ILE A 70 20.05 4.68 14.63
CA ILE A 70 19.63 3.28 14.50
C ILE A 70 18.14 3.12 14.10
N GLN A 71 17.29 4.05 14.53
CA GLN A 71 15.87 4.07 14.17
C GLN A 71 15.67 4.41 12.69
N LEU A 72 16.42 5.35 12.15
CA LEU A 72 16.36 5.73 10.73
C LEU A 72 16.99 4.66 9.84
N GLU A 73 18.05 4.00 10.30
CA GLU A 73 18.63 2.85 9.61
C GLU A 73 17.66 1.67 9.53
N THR A 74 16.91 1.43 10.61
CA THR A 74 15.85 0.42 10.64
C THR A 74 14.73 0.76 9.65
N LEU A 75 14.31 2.02 9.62
CA LEU A 75 13.36 2.52 8.62
C LEU A 75 13.89 2.32 7.20
N ALA A 76 15.17 2.61 6.94
CA ALA A 76 15.79 2.41 5.63
C ALA A 76 15.76 0.94 5.20
N LYS A 77 16.03 0.01 6.12
CA LYS A 77 15.92 -1.44 5.86
C LYS A 77 14.50 -1.82 5.45
N SER A 78 13.49 -1.33 6.19
CA SER A 78 12.07 -1.57 5.86
C SER A 78 11.70 -0.96 4.50
N LEU A 79 12.07 0.28 4.21
CA LEU A 79 11.77 0.90 2.93
C LEU A 79 12.44 0.18 1.76
N ASN A 80 13.68 -0.30 1.96
CA ASN A 80 14.37 -1.07 0.94
C ASN A 80 13.74 -2.45 0.70
N SER A 81 13.20 -3.12 1.73
CA SER A 81 12.51 -4.40 1.56
C SER A 81 11.16 -4.26 0.85
N TRP A 82 10.46 -3.14 1.05
CA TRP A 82 9.13 -2.85 0.49
C TRP A 82 9.14 -1.96 -0.75
N LYS A 83 10.34 -1.66 -1.31
CA LYS A 83 10.48 -0.67 -2.39
C LYS A 83 9.67 -1.02 -3.61
N GLU A 84 9.59 -2.30 -3.97
CA GLU A 84 8.86 -2.71 -5.17
C GLU A 84 7.34 -2.53 -5.01
N GLU A 85 6.79 -2.87 -3.84
CA GLU A 85 5.38 -2.65 -3.51
C GLU A 85 5.05 -1.17 -3.52
N ILE A 86 5.92 -0.33 -2.93
CA ILE A 86 5.75 1.13 -2.93
C ILE A 86 5.72 1.67 -4.37
N LEU A 87 6.66 1.24 -5.22
CA LEU A 87 6.69 1.64 -6.63
C LEU A 87 5.50 1.09 -7.42
N ARG A 88 5.01 -0.11 -7.10
CA ARG A 88 3.75 -0.65 -7.66
C ARG A 88 2.57 0.26 -7.31
N MET A 89 2.49 0.75 -6.06
CA MET A 89 1.45 1.68 -5.61
C MET A 89 1.52 3.06 -6.28
N TRP A 90 2.71 3.49 -6.74
CA TRP A 90 2.83 4.72 -7.52
C TRP A 90 2.12 4.60 -8.87
N LYS A 91 2.21 3.43 -9.52
CA LYS A 91 1.56 3.18 -10.82
C LYS A 91 0.09 2.80 -10.68
N PHE A 92 -0.21 1.91 -9.74
CA PHE A 92 -1.52 1.29 -9.60
C PHE A 92 -2.30 1.88 -8.42
N THR A 93 -3.57 2.20 -8.66
CA THR A 93 -4.50 2.66 -7.62
C THR A 93 -5.29 1.55 -6.97
N ARG A 94 -4.99 0.29 -7.32
CA ARG A 94 -5.67 -0.88 -6.76
C ARG A 94 -5.22 -1.07 -5.33
N THR A 95 -6.18 -1.22 -4.44
CA THR A 95 -5.97 -1.50 -3.02
C THR A 95 -6.51 -2.89 -2.69
N ASN A 96 -6.05 -3.47 -1.59
CA ASN A 96 -6.57 -4.74 -1.08
C ASN A 96 -8.04 -4.65 -0.61
N ALA A 97 -8.68 -3.48 -0.69
CA ALA A 97 -10.07 -3.28 -0.30
C ALA A 97 -11.03 -4.22 -1.06
N VAL A 98 -10.75 -4.52 -2.34
CA VAL A 98 -11.57 -5.45 -3.12
C VAL A 98 -11.42 -6.88 -2.60
N THR A 99 -10.20 -7.32 -2.31
CA THR A 99 -9.94 -8.67 -1.78
C THR A 99 -10.47 -8.83 -0.35
N GLU A 100 -10.36 -7.79 0.48
CA GLU A 100 -10.97 -7.75 1.82
C GLU A 100 -12.50 -7.79 1.76
N GLY A 101 -13.10 -7.09 0.79
CA GLY A 101 -14.54 -7.15 0.53
C GLY A 101 -14.98 -8.57 0.17
N PHE A 102 -14.26 -9.24 -0.72
CA PHE A 102 -14.52 -10.65 -1.04
C PHE A 102 -14.32 -11.57 0.17
N HIS A 103 -13.27 -11.39 0.95
CA HIS A 103 -13.03 -12.17 2.16
C HIS A 103 -14.17 -12.02 3.17
N THR A 104 -14.68 -10.79 3.35
CA THR A 104 -15.82 -10.51 4.23
C THR A 104 -17.08 -11.25 3.78
N VAL A 105 -17.36 -11.27 2.47
CA VAL A 105 -18.48 -12.02 1.91
C VAL A 105 -18.29 -13.53 2.09
N MET A 106 -17.07 -14.05 1.85
CA MET A 106 -16.73 -15.45 2.07
C MET A 106 -16.93 -15.90 3.52
N GLU A 107 -16.49 -15.07 4.48
CA GLU A 107 -16.75 -15.30 5.90
C GLU A 107 -18.24 -15.29 6.21
N MET A 108 -19.00 -14.33 5.67
CA MET A 108 -20.45 -14.25 5.88
C MET A 108 -21.17 -15.50 5.37
N ILE A 109 -20.77 -16.02 4.20
CA ILE A 109 -21.30 -17.26 3.63
C ILE A 109 -21.05 -18.43 4.58
N SER A 110 -19.84 -18.52 5.14
CA SER A 110 -19.46 -19.57 6.10
C SER A 110 -20.23 -19.46 7.42
N ARG A 111 -20.40 -18.26 7.96
CA ARG A 111 -21.17 -18.00 9.18
C ARG A 111 -22.65 -18.34 9.01
N ARG A 112 -23.27 -17.95 7.89
CA ARG A 112 -24.69 -18.25 7.61
C ARG A 112 -24.97 -19.74 7.35
N ALA A 113 -23.99 -20.47 6.84
CA ALA A 113 -24.10 -21.91 6.61
C ALA A 113 -23.76 -22.76 7.84
N PHE A 114 -23.28 -22.14 8.94
CA PHE A 114 -22.70 -22.84 10.09
C PHE A 114 -21.57 -23.80 9.70
N GLY A 115 -20.73 -23.37 8.74
CA GLY A 115 -19.64 -24.16 8.18
C GLY A 115 -20.01 -24.97 6.93
N PHE A 116 -18.99 -25.48 6.24
CA PHE A 116 -19.17 -26.31 5.05
C PHE A 116 -18.40 -27.61 5.20
N ARG A 117 -19.09 -28.75 5.02
CA ARG A 117 -18.46 -30.07 4.94
C ARG A 117 -17.93 -30.38 3.54
N ASN A 118 -18.53 -29.79 2.51
CA ASN A 118 -18.17 -29.99 1.10
C ASN A 118 -17.65 -28.69 0.48
N PHE A 119 -16.37 -28.67 0.11
CA PHE A 119 -15.70 -27.52 -0.50
C PHE A 119 -16.34 -27.08 -1.83
N ASN A 120 -16.87 -28.00 -2.64
CA ASN A 120 -17.54 -27.64 -3.89
C ASN A 120 -18.82 -26.84 -3.66
N ASN A 121 -19.53 -27.09 -2.55
CA ASN A 121 -20.71 -26.30 -2.19
C ASN A 121 -20.33 -24.88 -1.73
N TYR A 122 -19.27 -24.76 -0.93
CA TYR A 122 -18.68 -23.48 -0.56
C TYR A 122 -18.24 -22.68 -1.80
N ARG A 123 -17.45 -23.29 -2.68
CA ARG A 123 -16.95 -22.68 -3.92
C ARG A 123 -18.10 -22.17 -4.80
N ARG A 124 -19.17 -22.97 -4.98
CA ARG A 124 -20.34 -22.55 -5.77
C ARG A 124 -21.00 -21.30 -5.20
N ARG A 125 -21.16 -21.21 -3.88
CA ARG A 125 -21.74 -20.04 -3.21
C ARG A 125 -20.85 -18.81 -3.31
N VAL A 126 -19.54 -18.98 -3.17
CA VAL A 126 -18.57 -17.90 -3.36
C VAL A 126 -18.60 -17.38 -4.80
N ILE A 127 -18.62 -18.25 -5.80
CA ILE A 127 -18.74 -17.84 -7.20
C ILE A 127 -20.06 -17.09 -7.45
N ALA A 128 -21.19 -17.59 -6.91
CA ALA A 128 -22.49 -16.96 -7.08
C ALA A 128 -22.59 -15.57 -6.44
N LEU A 129 -21.90 -15.31 -5.32
CA LEU A 129 -22.01 -14.06 -4.56
C LEU A 129 -20.87 -13.07 -4.83
N CYS A 130 -19.66 -13.55 -5.10
CA CYS A 130 -18.48 -12.72 -5.35
C CYS A 130 -18.14 -12.60 -6.84
N GLY A 131 -18.58 -13.53 -7.68
CA GLY A 131 -18.26 -13.61 -9.11
C GLY A 131 -19.42 -13.26 -10.04
N TRP A 132 -20.57 -12.86 -9.51
CA TRP A 132 -21.73 -12.48 -10.32
C TRP A 132 -21.72 -10.99 -10.66
N ASP A 133 -21.08 -10.66 -11.78
CA ASP A 133 -21.12 -9.36 -12.45
C ASP A 133 -22.19 -9.32 -13.58
N GLY A 134 -23.09 -10.31 -13.64
CA GLY A 134 -24.11 -10.46 -14.68
C GLY A 134 -23.59 -10.93 -16.04
N ILE A 135 -22.27 -11.13 -16.19
CA ILE A 135 -21.57 -11.43 -17.47
C ILE A 135 -20.75 -12.74 -17.38
N TRP A 136 -21.05 -13.61 -16.41
CA TRP A 136 -20.25 -14.83 -16.22
C TRP A 136 -20.34 -15.83 -17.39
N SER A 137 -21.45 -15.80 -18.14
CA SER A 137 -21.67 -16.66 -19.31
C SER A 137 -20.84 -16.30 -20.54
N LEU A 138 -20.31 -15.08 -20.66
CA LEU A 138 -19.55 -14.63 -21.84
C LEU A 138 -18.04 -14.96 -21.79
N ARG A 139 -17.47 -15.28 -20.62
CA ARG A 139 -16.03 -15.58 -20.47
C ARG A 139 -15.67 -17.07 -20.45
N GLN A 140 -16.64 -17.96 -20.23
CA GLN A 140 -16.34 -19.40 -20.20
C GLN A 140 -15.97 -19.99 -21.56
N GLN A 141 -16.29 -19.32 -22.67
CA GLN A 141 -16.02 -19.85 -24.02
C GLN A 141 -14.61 -19.57 -24.54
N SER A 142 -13.81 -18.69 -23.91
CA SER A 142 -12.51 -18.27 -24.49
C SER A 142 -11.26 -18.74 -23.77
N ASN A 143 -11.32 -19.43 -22.62
CA ASN A 143 -10.11 -19.94 -21.95
C ASN A 143 -10.40 -21.18 -21.08
N GLN A 144 -10.42 -22.37 -21.69
CA GLN A 144 -10.32 -23.65 -20.97
C GLN A 144 -8.90 -24.27 -21.02
N SER A 145 -7.88 -23.56 -21.50
CA SER A 145 -6.49 -24.02 -21.49
C SER A 145 -5.61 -23.14 -20.60
N GLY A 146 -5.42 -23.54 -19.33
CA GLY A 146 -4.20 -23.15 -18.60
C GLY A 146 -4.36 -22.32 -17.32
N LEU A 147 -5.31 -22.62 -16.43
CA LEU A 147 -5.19 -22.14 -15.04
C LEU A 147 -4.32 -23.13 -14.25
N PRO A 148 -3.18 -22.68 -13.66
CA PRO A 148 -2.35 -23.56 -12.85
C PRO A 148 -3.05 -23.93 -11.54
N PRO A 149 -2.75 -25.12 -10.97
CA PRO A 149 -3.31 -25.54 -9.69
C PRO A 149 -2.85 -24.58 -8.59
N LEU A 150 -3.79 -24.04 -7.83
CA LEU A 150 -3.50 -23.30 -6.61
C LEU A 150 -2.85 -24.28 -5.63
N MET A 151 -1.54 -24.11 -5.39
CA MET A 151 -0.84 -24.87 -4.35
C MET A 151 -1.48 -24.55 -2.99
N VAL A 152 -1.65 -25.62 -2.22
CA VAL A 152 -2.02 -25.69 -0.80
C VAL A 152 -1.09 -24.82 0.04
#